data_AF-A0A3E0WH28-F1
#
_entry.id   AF-A0A3E0WH28-F1
#
_cell.length_a   1.000
_cell.length_b   1.000
_cell.length_c   1.000
_cell.angle_alpha   90.00
_cell.angle_beta   90.00
_cell.angle_gamma   90.00
#
_symmetry.space_group_name_H-M   'P 1'
#
loop_
_entity.id
_entity.type
_entity.pdbx_description
1 polymer ?
#
loop_
_entity_poly.entity_id
_entity_poly.type
_entity_poly.pdbx_seq_one_letter_code
_entity_poly.pdbx_strand_id
1 'polypeptide(L)' 'MIPRIQILKDDYIFSSPSAAAALVMVRNVNALTAWKLKNGNTLKEYDKLNKKQEK' A
#
# COMPACT_ATOMS: atom_id res chain seq x y z
N MET A 1 -20.09 -6.88 20.14
CA MET A 1 -18.98 -6.05 19.62
C MET A 1 -19.34 -5.65 18.19
N ILE A 2 -19.42 -4.35 17.88
CA ILE A 2 -19.78 -3.84 16.54
C ILE A 2 -18.47 -3.52 15.79
N PRO A 3 -18.26 -4.01 14.55
CA PRO A 3 -17.05 -3.70 13.79
C PRO A 3 -17.00 -2.22 13.40
N ARG A 4 -15.84 -1.58 13.59
CA ARG A 4 -15.62 -0.20 13.18
C ARG A 4 -15.00 -0.19 11.79
N ILE A 5 -15.79 0.17 10.78
CA ILE A 5 -15.34 0.34 9.40
C ILE A 5 -14.96 1.81 9.19
N GLN A 6 -13.80 2.05 8.60
CA GLN A 6 -13.40 3.39 8.15
C GLN A 6 -13.57 3.50 6.64
N ILE A 7 -14.17 4.60 6.19
CA ILE A 7 -14.45 4.90 4.78
C ILE A 7 -13.89 6.28 4.49
N LEU A 8 -13.06 6.39 3.45
CA LEU A 8 -12.66 7.67 2.89
C LEU A 8 -13.81 8.21 2.04
N LYS A 9 -14.26 9.43 2.33
CA LYS A 9 -15.37 10.08 1.60
C LYS A 9 -14.91 10.83 0.35
N ASP A 10 -13.64 11.23 0.34
CA ASP A 10 -13.03 12.03 -0.70
C ASP A 10 -11.71 11.39 -1.12
N ASP A 11 -11.30 11.63 -2.35
CA ASP A 11 -10.00 11.20 -2.86
C ASP A 11 -8.88 11.96 -2.16
N TYR A 12 -7.88 11.21 -1.69
CA TYR A 12 -6.75 11.78 -0.96
C TYR A 12 -5.41 11.28 -1.52
N ILE A 13 -4.55 12.23 -1.90
CA ILE A 13 -3.18 11.94 -2.32
C ILE A 13 -2.27 11.97 -1.09
N PHE A 14 -1.78 10.80 -0.69
CA PHE A 14 -0.82 10.69 0.40
C PHE A 14 0.58 11.11 -0.05
N SER A 15 1.32 11.74 0.86
CA SER A 15 2.73 12.11 0.64
C SER A 15 3.66 10.90 0.47
N SER A 16 3.23 9.71 0.90
CA SER A 16 3.97 8.46 0.71
C SER A 16 3.05 7.23 0.72
N PRO A 17 3.48 6.11 0.10
CA PRO A 17 2.75 4.84 0.18
C PRO A 17 2.60 4.32 1.62
N SER A 18 3.59 4.56 2.49
CA SER A 18 3.53 4.14 3.91
C SER A 18 2.46 4.90 4.70
N ALA A 19 2.24 6.19 4.42
CA ALA A 19 1.17 6.95 5.03
C ALA A 19 -0.22 6.39 4.64
N ALA A 20 -0.40 6.06 3.36
CA ALA A 20 -1.62 5.41 2.88
C ALA A 20 -1.83 4.03 3.52
N ALA A 21 -0.77 3.21 3.60
CA ALA A 21 -0.82 1.89 4.20
C ALA A 21 -1.16 1.93 5.70
N ALA A 22 -0.60 2.90 6.42
CA ALA A 22 -0.85 3.06 7.85
C ALA A 22 -2.30 3.41 8.16
N LEU A 23 -2.93 4.24 7.31
CA LEU A 23 -4.34 4.57 7.44
C LEU A 23 -5.24 3.34 7.20
N VAL A 24 -5.04 2.65 6.07
CA VAL A 24 -5.88 1.51 5.66
C VAL A 24 -5.70 0.29 6.57
N MET A 25 -4.47 0.03 7.03
CA MET A 25 -4.14 -1.11 7.89
C MET A 25 -4.23 -0.80 9.39
N VAL A 26 -4.50 0.45 9.75
CA VAL A 26 -4.67 0.93 11.14
C VAL A 26 -3.46 0.64 12.05
N ARG A 27 -2.26 0.57 11.48
CA ARG A 27 -1.01 0.31 12.20
C ARG A 27 0.18 0.87 11.42
N ASN A 28 1.31 1.12 12.10
CA ASN A 28 2.55 1.42 11.41
C ASN A 28 2.97 0.20 10.58
N VAL A 29 3.19 0.39 9.28
CA VAL A 29 3.54 -0.68 8.36
C VAL A 29 4.41 -0.16 7.21
N ASN A 30 5.32 -1.00 6.73
CA ASN A 30 6.09 -0.73 5.53
C ASN A 30 5.24 -1.05 4.28
N ALA A 31 4.84 -0.03 3.52
CA ALA A 31 4.02 -0.22 2.33
C ALA A 31 4.66 -1.12 1.27
N LEU A 32 5.99 -1.11 1.15
CA LEU A 32 6.70 -1.91 0.14
C LEU A 32 6.49 -3.41 0.30
N THR A 33 6.29 -3.89 1.54
CA THR A 33 6.06 -5.31 1.84
C THR A 33 4.60 -5.64 2.12
N ALA A 34 3.82 -4.66 2.57
CA ALA A 34 2.44 -4.86 2.94
C ALA A 34 1.48 -4.82 1.74
N TRP A 35 1.75 -3.96 0.76
CA TRP A 35 0.93 -3.86 -0.44
C TRP A 35 1.30 -4.96 -1.41
N LYS A 36 0.27 -5.66 -1.89
CA LYS A 36 0.39 -6.73 -2.86
C LYS A 36 -0.45 -6.43 -4.09
N LEU A 37 0.13 -6.72 -5.25
CA LEU A 37 -0.57 -6.72 -6.52
C LEU A 37 -1.55 -7.90 -6.58
N LYS A 38 -2.44 -7.90 -7.58
CA LYS A 38 -3.42 -8.99 -7.79
C LYS A 38 -2.77 -10.37 -7.95
N ASN A 39 -1.51 -10.42 -8.41
CA ASN A 39 -0.72 -11.64 -8.54
C ASN A 39 -0.03 -12.09 -7.23
N GLY A 40 -0.22 -11.35 -6.13
CA GLY A 40 0.37 -11.64 -4.82
C GLY A 40 1.77 -11.06 -4.61
N ASN A 41 2.42 -10.53 -5.65
CA ASN A 41 3.74 -9.93 -5.54
C ASN A 41 3.69 -8.64 -4.73
N THR A 42 4.72 -8.40 -3.93
CA THR A 42 4.83 -7.17 -3.13
C THR A 42 5.18 -5.97 -3.98
N LEU A 43 4.85 -4.76 -3.50
CA LEU A 43 5.23 -3.52 -4.18
C LEU A 43 6.77 -3.39 -4.33
N LYS A 44 7.54 -3.95 -3.39
CA LYS A 44 9.01 -4.06 -3.48
C LYS A 44 9.48 -4.91 -4.65
N GLU A 45 8.84 -6.05 -4.88
CA GLU A 45 9.16 -6.93 -6.02
C GLU A 45 8.80 -6.26 -7.33
N TYR A 46 7.66 -5.55 -7.37
CA TYR A 46 7.25 -4.78 -8.54
C TYR A 46 8.26 -3.69 -8.91
N ASP A 47 8.71 -2.89 -7.95
CA ASP A 47 9.73 -1.86 -8.17
C ASP A 47 11.04 -2.45 -8.73
N LYS A 48 11.47 -3.60 -8.21
CA LYS A 48 12.65 -4.32 -8.71
C LYS A 48 12.46 -4.84 -10.14
N LEU A 49 11.29 -5.36 -10.47
CA LEU A 49 10.98 -5.87 -11.80
C LEU A 49 10.92 -4.74 -12.82
N ASN A 50 10.33 -3.59 -12.48
CA ASN A 50 10.28 -2.42 -13.36
C ASN A 50 11.68 -1.86 -13.64
N LYS A 51 12.52 -1.71 -12.61
CA LYS A 51 13.93 -1.26 -12.79
C LYS A 51 14.77 -2.19 -13.66
N LYS A 52 14.34 -3.43 -13.86
CA LYS A 52 14.99 -4.41 -14.73
C LYS A 52 14.55 -4.30 -16.18
N GLN A 53 13.40 -3.68 -16.46
CA GLN A 53 12.90 -3.43 -17.82
C GLN A 53 13.43 -2.13 -18.43
N GLU A 54 13.91 -1.19 -17.61
CA GLU A 54 14.54 0.06 -18.05
C GLU A 54 16.07 -0.05 -18.24
N LYS A 55 16.61 -1.27 -18.23
CA LYS A 55 18.03 -1.55 -18.49
C LYS A 55 18.22 -2.44 -19.71
#